data_AF-A0A418WNC2-F1
#
_entry.id   AF-A0A418WNC2-F1
#
_cell.length_a   1.000
_cell.length_b   1.000
_cell.length_c   1.000
_cell.angle_alpha   90.00
_cell.angle_beta   90.00
_cell.angle_gamma   90.00
#
_symmetry.space_group_name_H-M   'P 1'
#
loop_
_entity.id
_entity.type
_entity.pdbx_description
1 polymer ?
#
loop_
_entity_poly.entity_id
_entity_poly.type
_entity_poly.pdbx_seq_one_letter_code
_entity_poly.pdbx_strand_id
1 'polypeptide(L)' 'MANQIARNLATQGPDEAAHATADHILRYWDPRMKAMILAYDGDALDAIARAAIEQIRQPA' A
#
# COMPACT_ATOMS: atom_id res chain seq x y z
N MET A 1 7.04 -6.55 -2.13
CA MET A 1 7.09 -5.23 -2.79
C MET A 1 6.36 -4.15 -2.00
N ALA A 2 5.06 -4.28 -1.69
CA ALA A 2 4.32 -3.26 -0.91
C ALA A 2 5.03 -2.85 0.39
N ASN A 3 5.45 -3.82 1.22
CA ASN A 3 6.22 -3.54 2.45
C ASN A 3 7.55 -2.81 2.20
N GLN A 4 8.21 -3.02 1.06
CA GLN A 4 9.47 -2.32 0.76
C GLN A 4 9.21 -0.86 0.40
N ILE A 5 8.16 -0.59 -0.39
CA ILE A 5 7.71 0.78 -0.70
C ILE A 5 7.36 1.50 0.60
N ALA A 6 6.53 0.87 1.44
CA ALA A 6 6.12 1.42 2.73
C ALA A 6 7.32 1.72 3.65
N ARG A 7 8.29 0.81 3.75
CA ARG A 7 9.51 1.02 4.55
C ARG A 7 10.37 2.17 4.04
N ASN A 8 10.48 2.35 2.73
CA ASN A 8 11.24 3.45 2.15
C ASN A 8 10.57 4.81 2.42
N LEU A 9 9.24 4.84 2.53
CA LEU A 9 8.46 6.05 2.77
C LEU A 9 8.21 6.34 4.25
N ALA A 10 8.57 5.41 5.15
CA ALA A 10 8.26 5.50 6.58
C ALA A 10 8.83 6.75 7.28
N THR A 11 9.88 7.38 6.72
CA THR A 11 10.46 8.62 7.26
C THR A 11 9.54 9.83 7.16
N GLN A 12 8.48 9.76 6.34
CA GLN A 12 7.48 10.83 6.17
C GLN A 12 6.43 10.84 7.29
N GLY A 13 6.43 9.81 8.15
CA GLY A 13 5.40 9.58 9.17
C GLY A 13 4.34 8.57 8.70
N PRO A 14 3.67 7.84 9.61
CA PRO A 14 2.85 6.68 9.25
C PRO A 14 1.70 6.99 8.28
N ASP A 15 0.99 8.09 8.49
CA ASP A 15 -0.18 8.46 7.69
C ASP A 15 0.22 8.90 6.28
N GLU A 16 1.21 9.81 6.18
CA GLU A 16 1.74 10.27 4.90
C GLU A 16 2.39 9.12 4.12
N ALA A 17 3.14 8.24 4.81
CA ALA A 17 3.74 7.07 4.20
C ALA A 17 2.69 6.09 3.66
N ALA A 18 1.55 5.92 4.35
CA ALA A 18 0.45 5.09 3.87
C ALA A 18 -0.18 5.69 2.61
N HIS A 19 -0.42 7.01 2.61
CA HIS A 19 -0.95 7.73 1.46
C HIS A 19 -0.02 7.65 0.24
N ALA A 20 1.26 7.97 0.43
CA ALA A 20 2.28 7.89 -0.62
C ALA A 20 2.47 6.45 -1.14
N THR A 21 2.33 5.44 -0.28
CA THR A 21 2.37 4.03 -0.69
C THR A 21 1.16 3.68 -1.56
N ALA A 22 -0.04 4.14 -1.18
CA ALA A 22 -1.27 3.91 -1.96
C ALA A 22 -1.18 4.58 -3.34
N ASP A 23 -0.75 5.84 -3.41
CA ASP A 23 -0.55 6.57 -4.67
C ASP A 23 0.47 5.85 -5.56
N HIS A 24 1.60 5.41 -5.01
CA HIS A 24 2.61 4.67 -5.76
C HIS A 24 2.04 3.37 -6.37
N ILE A 25 1.29 2.59 -5.60
CA ILE A 25 0.66 1.36 -6.10
C ILE A 25 -0.35 1.69 -7.20
N LEU A 26 -1.21 2.69 -6.99
CA LEU A 26 -2.21 3.11 -7.97
C LEU A 26 -1.58 3.60 -9.28
N ARG A 27 -0.48 4.33 -9.20
CA ARG A 27 0.15 4.96 -10.36
C ARG A 27 1.08 4.04 -11.15
N TYR A 28 1.80 3.15 -10.48
CA TYR A 28 2.90 2.41 -11.09
C TYR A 28 2.69 0.90 -11.20
N TRP A 29 1.76 0.31 -10.45
CA TRP A 29 1.52 -1.14 -10.55
C TRP A 29 0.60 -1.48 -11.72
N ASP A 30 0.90 -2.60 -12.38
CA ASP A 30 0.03 -3.18 -13.38
C ASP A 30 -1.31 -3.63 -12.78
N PRO A 31 -2.41 -3.65 -13.58
CA PRO A 31 -3.73 -4.06 -13.11
C PRO A 31 -3.75 -5.41 -12.39
N ARG A 32 -2.97 -6.39 -12.88
CA ARG A 32 -2.86 -7.72 -12.26
C ARG A 32 -2.24 -7.67 -10.85
N MET A 33 -1.22 -6.84 -10.64
CA MET A 33 -0.57 -6.70 -9.33
C MET A 33 -1.52 -6.06 -8.32
N LYS A 34 -2.27 -5.03 -8.74
CA LYS A 34 -3.32 -4.40 -7.93
C LYS A 34 -4.39 -5.40 -7.53
N ALA A 35 -4.88 -6.21 -8.47
CA ALA A 35 -5.86 -7.25 -8.18
C ALA A 35 -5.33 -8.28 -7.16
N MET A 36 -4.08 -8.74 -7.32
CA MET A 36 -3.47 -9.68 -6.37
C MET A 36 -3.34 -9.12 -4.95
N ILE A 37 -2.89 -7.87 -4.81
CA ILE A 37 -2.69 -7.30 -3.47
C ILE A 37 -4.01 -6.92 -2.80
N LEU A 38 -5.03 -6.54 -3.58
CA LEU A 38 -6.37 -6.28 -3.05
C LEU A 38 -7.07 -7.57 -2.62
N ALA A 39 -6.80 -8.68 -3.28
CA ALA A 39 -7.29 -10.01 -2.90
C ALA A 39 -6.48 -10.67 -1.77
N TYR A 40 -5.35 -10.08 -1.35
CA TYR A 40 -4.52 -10.62 -0.28
C TYR A 40 -5.22 -10.46 1.08
N ASP A 41 -5.36 -11.57 1.79
CA ASP A 41 -6.03 -11.71 3.10
C ASP A 41 -5.08 -12.20 4.21
N GLY A 42 -3.80 -12.42 3.89
CA GLY A 42 -2.79 -12.84 4.87
C GLY A 42 -2.23 -11.70 5.72
N ASP A 43 -1.42 -12.07 6.71
CA ASP A 43 -0.90 -11.14 7.72
C ASP A 43 0.49 -10.57 7.43
N ALA A 44 1.08 -10.85 6.27
CA ALA A 44 2.46 -10.45 5.97
C ALA A 44 2.64 -8.96 5.62
N LEU A 45 1.57 -8.15 5.64
CA LEU A 45 1.68 -6.71 5.40
C LEU A 45 2.10 -5.96 6.67
N ASP A 46 3.13 -5.13 6.53
CA ASP A 46 3.53 -4.17 7.56
C ASP A 46 2.40 -3.15 7.78
N ALA A 47 2.34 -2.52 8.94
CA ALA A 47 1.23 -1.62 9.31
C ALA A 47 0.95 -0.52 8.27
N ILE A 48 1.99 0.15 7.76
CA ILE A 48 1.86 1.20 6.73
C ILE A 48 1.35 0.63 5.41
N ALA A 49 1.87 -0.54 4.98
CA ALA A 49 1.42 -1.18 3.75
C ALA A 49 -0.05 -1.63 3.87
N ARG A 50 -0.46 -2.19 5.02
CA ARG A 50 -1.85 -2.57 5.30
C ARG A 50 -2.77 -1.34 5.23
N ALA A 51 -2.38 -0.23 5.87
CA ALA A 51 -3.15 1.02 5.81
C ALA A 51 -3.29 1.55 4.37
N ALA A 52 -2.21 1.50 3.58
CA ALA A 52 -2.23 1.90 2.17
C ALA A 52 -3.20 1.05 1.33
N ILE A 53 -3.21 -0.28 1.52
CA ILE A 53 -4.15 -1.17 0.81
C ILE A 53 -5.59 -0.89 1.23
N GLU A 54 -5.84 -0.58 2.51
CA GLU A 54 -7.18 -0.22 2.96
C GLU A 54 -7.69 1.08 2.32
N GLN A 55 -6.83 2.09 2.16
CA GLN A 55 -7.17 3.31 1.42
C GLN A 55 -7.54 3.05 -0.04
N ILE A 56 -6.92 2.06 -0.70
CA ILE A 56 -7.26 1.67 -2.07
C ILE A 56 -8.62 0.95 -2.12
N ARG A 57 -8.96 0.15 -1.10
CA ARG A 57 -10.25 -0.54 -1.01
C ARG A 57 -11.41 0.40 -0.74
N GLN A 58 -11.17 1.45 0.04
CA GLN A 58 -12.16 2.46 0.43
C GLN A 58 -11.69 3.84 -0.04
N PRO A 59 -11.76 4.13 -1.35
CA PRO A 59 -11.49 5.48 -1.82
C PRO A 59 -12.50 6.44 -1.19
N ALA A 60 -11.99 7.50 -0.55
CA ALA A 60 -12.79 8.55 0.09
C ALA A 60 -13.69 9.29 -0.91
#